data_AF-K6PZJ8-F1
#
_entry.id   AF-K6PZJ8-F1
#
_cell.length_a   1.000
_cell.length_b   1.000
_cell.length_c   1.000
_cell.angle_alpha   90.00
_cell.angle_beta   90.00
_cell.angle_gamma   90.00
#
_symmetry.space_group_name_H-M   'P 1'
#
loop_
_entity.id
_entity.type
_entity.pdbx_description
1 polymer ?
#
loop_
_entity_poly.entity_id
_entity_poly.type
_entity_poly.pdbx_seq_one_letter_code
_entity_poly.pdbx_strand_id
1 'polypeptide(L)'
;MAQPYVAMVDYGTGNVHSLGKALERAGCRTRLTADPDELARAAGVVLPGVGAFGPARRRLEALGLIPVLLERVAAGRPLLGICLGMQLLFEGSREDGCWPGLGLLPGWVEPFPTRLAVAGVAAGPPEAAAAGGGAEARGPGAVRAEGAMASAPEGLRGAAGDFGAPEGPLKVPHMGWNRVAVPPGSRLLAGLGDAFFAYFVHSYRVPWPPAGSPVPASSPLPAAVALASGLPGSAGLAPPSPAAGRHPAGGSSGAGSSPAPAPASAGILWTRADYGGPFVAAVEAGPVLGTQFHPEKSGPAGLRILRNFGAMCGACDPSP
;
A
#
# COMPACT_ATOMS: atom_id res chain seq x y z
N MET A 1 -6.56 -32.43 -2.75
CA MET A 1 -6.86 -30.98 -2.60
C MET A 1 -6.31 -30.25 -3.80
N ALA A 2 -7.00 -29.22 -4.30
CA ALA A 2 -6.46 -28.38 -5.38
C ALA A 2 -5.17 -27.69 -4.92
N GLN A 3 -4.21 -27.53 -5.82
CA GLN A 3 -2.92 -26.91 -5.50
C GLN A 3 -3.09 -25.40 -5.27
N PRO A 4 -2.36 -24.79 -4.32
CA PRO A 4 -2.51 -23.37 -4.00
C PRO A 4 -2.07 -22.47 -5.18
N TYR A 5 -2.72 -21.32 -5.31
CA TYR A 5 -2.46 -20.34 -6.36
C TYR A 5 -2.67 -18.91 -5.85
N VAL A 6 -2.03 -17.96 -6.50
CA VAL A 6 -2.24 -16.52 -6.32
C VAL A 6 -3.28 -16.04 -7.33
N ALA A 7 -4.38 -15.47 -6.86
CA ALA A 7 -5.34 -14.83 -7.77
C ALA A 7 -4.93 -13.38 -8.05
N MET A 8 -5.00 -12.98 -9.32
CA MET A 8 -4.89 -11.58 -9.74
C MET A 8 -6.30 -11.09 -10.03
N VAL A 9 -6.70 -10.00 -9.37
CA VAL A 9 -8.04 -9.44 -9.57
C VAL A 9 -8.17 -8.88 -10.99
N ASP A 10 -9.09 -9.44 -11.75
CA ASP A 10 -9.51 -8.91 -13.04
C ASP A 10 -10.72 -8.01 -12.87
N TYR A 11 -10.50 -6.70 -12.88
CA TYR A 11 -11.57 -5.73 -12.96
C TYR A 11 -11.53 -4.94 -14.28
N GLY A 12 -10.88 -5.49 -15.31
CA GLY A 12 -10.84 -4.91 -16.66
C GLY A 12 -9.85 -3.77 -16.86
N THR A 13 -8.79 -3.67 -16.05
CA THR A 13 -7.74 -2.67 -16.23
C THR A 13 -6.34 -3.28 -16.18
N GLY A 14 -5.41 -2.67 -16.93
CA GLY A 14 -3.97 -2.78 -16.67
C GLY A 14 -3.21 -3.86 -17.40
N ASN A 15 -1.90 -3.84 -17.14
CA ASN A 15 -0.93 -4.77 -17.71
C ASN A 15 -0.82 -6.03 -16.84
N VAL A 16 -1.96 -6.71 -16.64
CA VAL A 16 -2.05 -7.93 -15.82
C VAL A 16 -1.24 -9.09 -16.39
N HIS A 17 -0.94 -9.07 -17.69
CA HIS A 17 -0.09 -10.07 -18.34
C HIS A 17 1.36 -10.04 -17.87
N SER A 18 1.98 -8.84 -17.80
CA SER A 18 3.34 -8.73 -17.28
C SER A 18 3.43 -9.15 -15.82
N LEU A 19 2.42 -8.83 -15.02
CA LEU A 19 2.34 -9.25 -13.63
C LEU A 19 2.23 -10.78 -13.50
N GLY A 20 1.35 -11.42 -14.27
CA GLY A 20 1.20 -12.88 -14.30
C GLY A 20 2.52 -13.58 -14.61
N LYS A 21 3.20 -13.15 -15.68
CA LYS A 21 4.53 -13.68 -16.05
C LYS A 21 5.58 -13.46 -14.96
N ALA A 22 5.55 -12.31 -14.27
CA ALA A 22 6.50 -12.03 -13.20
C ALA A 22 6.27 -12.92 -11.97
N LEU A 23 5.00 -13.17 -11.62
CA LEU A 23 4.62 -14.11 -10.57
C LEU A 23 4.97 -15.56 -10.93
N GLU A 24 4.73 -15.98 -12.18
CA GLU A 24 5.15 -17.29 -12.67
C GLU A 24 6.67 -17.47 -12.59
N ARG A 25 7.43 -16.46 -13.01
CA ARG A 25 8.90 -16.44 -12.83
C ARG A 25 9.32 -16.42 -11.37
N ALA A 26 8.47 -15.94 -10.46
CA ALA A 26 8.72 -15.99 -9.03
C ALA A 26 8.42 -17.37 -8.41
N GLY A 27 7.95 -18.33 -9.21
CA GLY A 27 7.58 -19.69 -8.79
C GLY A 27 6.11 -19.83 -8.41
N CYS A 28 5.27 -18.82 -8.68
CA CYS A 28 3.88 -18.80 -8.27
C CYS A 28 2.95 -19.29 -9.37
N ARG A 29 1.96 -20.10 -9.01
CA ARG A 29 0.82 -20.36 -9.89
C ARG A 29 -0.13 -19.20 -9.80
N THR A 30 -0.63 -18.74 -10.94
CA THR A 30 -1.51 -17.58 -10.97
C THR A 30 -2.84 -17.88 -11.64
N ARG A 31 -3.87 -17.13 -11.24
CA ARG A 31 -5.16 -17.12 -11.92
C ARG A 31 -5.68 -15.69 -12.03
N LEU A 32 -5.86 -15.19 -13.25
CA LEU A 32 -6.60 -13.95 -13.48
C LEU A 32 -8.09 -14.24 -13.34
N THR A 33 -8.79 -13.51 -12.47
CA THR A 33 -10.22 -13.78 -12.22
C THR A 33 -10.99 -12.56 -11.73
N ALA A 34 -12.24 -12.46 -12.19
CA ALA A 34 -13.26 -11.54 -11.68
C ALA A 34 -14.33 -12.29 -10.85
N ASP A 35 -14.13 -13.58 -10.59
CA ASP A 35 -15.07 -14.44 -9.86
C ASP A 35 -14.80 -14.35 -8.34
N PRO A 36 -15.78 -13.87 -7.54
CA PRO A 36 -15.68 -13.81 -6.08
C PRO A 36 -15.30 -15.15 -5.44
N ASP A 37 -15.80 -16.27 -5.96
CA ASP A 37 -15.55 -17.60 -5.39
C ASP A 37 -14.10 -18.06 -5.62
N GLU A 38 -13.54 -17.73 -6.78
CA GLU A 38 -12.14 -17.97 -7.09
C GLU A 38 -11.22 -17.10 -6.23
N LEU A 39 -11.57 -15.82 -6.03
CA LEU A 39 -10.85 -14.97 -5.10
C LEU A 39 -10.92 -15.53 -3.68
N ALA A 40 -12.09 -15.99 -3.24
CA ALA A 40 -12.29 -16.57 -1.90
C ALA A 40 -11.43 -17.83 -1.70
N ARG A 41 -11.17 -18.66 -2.71
CA ARG A 41 -10.34 -19.87 -2.58
C ARG A 41 -8.83 -19.64 -2.70
N ALA A 42 -8.38 -18.59 -3.38
CA ALA A 42 -6.97 -18.34 -3.68
C ALA A 42 -6.06 -18.30 -2.45
N ALA A 43 -4.85 -18.82 -2.50
CA ALA A 43 -3.91 -18.80 -1.38
C ALA A 43 -3.49 -17.36 -1.00
N GLY A 44 -3.30 -16.49 -2.00
CA GLY A 44 -3.18 -15.04 -1.84
C GLY A 44 -3.82 -14.29 -3.00
N VAL A 45 -4.05 -13.00 -2.82
CA VAL A 45 -4.64 -12.14 -3.85
C VAL A 45 -3.70 -10.98 -4.15
N VAL A 46 -3.51 -10.68 -5.44
CA VAL A 46 -2.94 -9.42 -5.90
C VAL A 46 -4.07 -8.56 -6.45
N LEU A 47 -4.22 -7.37 -5.90
CA LEU A 47 -5.04 -6.30 -6.46
C LEU A 47 -4.11 -5.41 -7.30
N PRO A 48 -3.99 -5.64 -8.63
CA PRO A 48 -3.23 -4.75 -9.49
C PRO A 48 -3.99 -3.45 -9.72
N GLY A 49 -3.36 -2.47 -10.34
CA GLY A 49 -4.13 -1.39 -10.95
C GLY A 49 -3.32 -0.39 -11.73
N VAL A 50 -3.91 0.05 -12.84
CA VAL A 50 -3.54 1.27 -13.57
C VAL A 50 -4.81 2.07 -13.83
N GLY A 51 -4.66 3.37 -14.08
CA GLY A 51 -5.78 4.26 -14.32
C GLY A 51 -6.23 4.98 -13.06
N ALA A 52 -7.49 5.36 -13.02
CA ALA A 52 -8.05 6.24 -11.97
C ALA A 52 -8.80 5.46 -10.89
N PHE A 53 -8.72 5.98 -9.67
CA PHE A 53 -9.27 5.45 -8.44
C PHE A 53 -10.78 5.30 -8.47
N GLY A 54 -11.52 6.35 -8.82
CA GLY A 54 -12.98 6.30 -8.88
C GLY A 54 -13.53 5.21 -9.78
N PRO A 55 -13.09 5.14 -11.06
CA PRO A 55 -13.46 4.04 -11.96
C PRO A 55 -13.13 2.64 -11.43
N ALA A 56 -11.94 2.45 -10.85
CA ALA A 56 -11.56 1.16 -10.26
C ALA A 56 -12.46 0.81 -9.06
N ARG A 57 -12.70 1.74 -8.14
CA ARG A 57 -13.57 1.55 -6.96
C ARG A 57 -15.00 1.18 -7.36
N ARG A 58 -15.59 1.85 -8.36
CA ARG A 58 -16.92 1.50 -8.89
C ARG A 58 -16.94 0.11 -9.51
N ARG A 59 -15.86 -0.25 -10.22
CA ARG A 59 -15.79 -1.53 -10.92
C ARG A 59 -15.66 -2.71 -9.96
N LEU A 60 -14.88 -2.57 -8.89
CA LEU A 60 -14.79 -3.58 -7.82
C LEU A 60 -16.14 -3.79 -7.12
N GLU A 61 -16.92 -2.74 -6.92
CA GLU A 61 -18.26 -2.82 -6.32
C GLU A 61 -19.28 -3.46 -7.26
N ALA A 62 -19.30 -3.05 -8.53
CA ALA A 62 -20.17 -3.63 -9.54
C ALA A 62 -19.93 -5.14 -9.76
N LEU A 63 -18.71 -5.61 -9.48
CA LEU A 63 -18.34 -7.02 -9.56
C LEU A 63 -18.50 -7.78 -8.22
N GLY A 64 -18.92 -7.10 -7.15
CA GLY A 64 -19.09 -7.74 -5.83
C GLY A 64 -17.77 -8.22 -5.20
N LEU A 65 -16.62 -7.65 -5.58
CA LEU A 65 -15.31 -8.13 -5.14
C LEU A 65 -14.87 -7.56 -3.79
N ILE A 66 -15.42 -6.41 -3.40
CA ILE A 66 -15.05 -5.72 -2.15
C ILE A 66 -15.32 -6.60 -0.92
N PRO A 67 -16.52 -7.18 -0.72
CA PRO A 67 -16.78 -8.03 0.45
C PRO A 67 -15.79 -9.18 0.56
N VAL A 68 -15.49 -9.87 -0.54
CA VAL A 68 -14.55 -11.00 -0.56
C VAL A 68 -13.13 -10.57 -0.21
N LEU A 69 -12.66 -9.41 -0.69
CA LEU A 69 -11.34 -8.91 -0.33
C LEU A 69 -11.24 -8.61 1.17
N LEU A 70 -12.26 -7.99 1.75
CA LEU A 70 -12.31 -7.66 3.18
C LEU A 70 -12.39 -8.92 4.05
N GLU A 71 -13.25 -9.88 3.70
CA GLU A 71 -13.39 -11.16 4.40
C GLU A 71 -12.07 -11.95 4.39
N ARG A 72 -11.36 -11.96 3.27
CA ARG A 72 -10.05 -12.61 3.16
C ARG A 72 -9.01 -11.98 4.08
N VAL A 73 -8.96 -10.65 4.12
CA VAL A 73 -8.05 -9.93 5.02
C VAL A 73 -8.41 -10.20 6.47
N ALA A 74 -9.70 -10.21 6.83
CA ALA A 74 -10.16 -10.56 8.17
C ALA A 74 -9.78 -12.01 8.56
N ALA A 75 -9.75 -12.92 7.59
CA ALA A 75 -9.27 -14.30 7.76
C ALA A 75 -7.73 -14.44 7.73
N GLY A 76 -6.98 -13.34 7.73
CA GLY A 76 -5.51 -13.36 7.75
C GLY A 76 -4.86 -13.75 6.42
N ARG A 77 -5.60 -13.74 5.30
CA ARG A 77 -5.09 -14.19 4.01
C ARG A 77 -4.40 -13.06 3.25
N PRO A 78 -3.19 -13.26 2.71
CA PRO A 78 -2.42 -12.19 2.08
C PRO A 78 -3.15 -11.49 0.93
N LEU A 79 -3.10 -10.15 0.96
CA LEU A 79 -3.56 -9.24 -0.09
C LEU A 79 -2.43 -8.27 -0.43
N LEU A 80 -1.98 -8.26 -1.69
CA LEU A 80 -0.98 -7.32 -2.20
C LEU A 80 -1.63 -6.32 -3.16
N GLY A 81 -1.66 -5.04 -2.79
CA GLY A 81 -2.02 -3.95 -3.70
C GLY A 81 -0.80 -3.43 -4.48
N ILE A 82 -0.92 -3.25 -5.80
CA ILE A 82 0.16 -2.70 -6.64
C ILE A 82 -0.29 -1.39 -7.29
N CYS A 83 0.49 -0.32 -7.11
CA CYS A 83 0.25 1.03 -7.62
C CYS A 83 -1.16 1.54 -7.23
N LEU A 84 -2.10 1.63 -8.19
CA LEU A 84 -3.49 1.97 -7.87
C LEU A 84 -4.13 0.95 -6.91
N GLY A 85 -3.74 -0.32 -7.01
CA GLY A 85 -4.18 -1.35 -6.08
C GLY A 85 -3.74 -1.10 -4.65
N MET A 86 -2.52 -0.57 -4.43
CA MET A 86 -2.08 -0.14 -3.09
C MET A 86 -2.92 1.05 -2.62
N GLN A 87 -3.16 2.03 -3.49
CA GLN A 87 -3.94 3.22 -3.18
C GLN A 87 -5.36 2.87 -2.71
N LEU A 88 -6.01 1.90 -3.36
CA LEU A 88 -7.34 1.41 -2.98
C LEU A 88 -7.40 0.83 -1.56
N LEU A 89 -6.29 0.37 -0.98
CA LEU A 89 -6.27 -0.19 0.39
C LEU A 89 -6.51 0.87 1.48
N PHE A 90 -6.29 2.15 1.18
CA PHE A 90 -6.39 3.26 2.12
C PHE A 90 -7.86 3.68 2.38
N GLU A 91 -8.07 4.68 3.24
CA GLU A 91 -9.41 5.21 3.57
C GLU A 91 -10.09 5.83 2.36
N GLY A 92 -9.32 6.48 1.47
CA GLY A 92 -9.86 7.10 0.28
C GLY A 92 -8.84 7.81 -0.59
N SER A 93 -9.34 8.42 -1.66
CA SER A 93 -8.57 9.23 -2.61
C SER A 93 -9.26 10.55 -2.90
N ARG A 94 -8.42 11.58 -3.09
CA ARG A 94 -8.81 12.91 -3.57
C ARG A 94 -8.65 13.07 -5.09
N GLU A 95 -8.44 11.98 -5.83
CA GLU A 95 -8.35 11.99 -7.29
C GLU A 95 -9.70 12.31 -7.94
N ASP A 96 -9.75 13.43 -8.65
CA ASP A 96 -10.92 13.90 -9.41
C ASP A 96 -12.23 13.84 -8.60
N GLY A 97 -12.16 14.18 -7.31
CA GLY A 97 -13.26 14.08 -6.34
C GLY A 97 -12.83 13.38 -5.06
N CYS A 98 -13.80 13.06 -4.18
CA CYS A 98 -13.55 12.26 -2.98
C CYS A 98 -14.14 10.86 -3.19
N TRP A 99 -13.28 9.84 -3.15
CA TRP A 99 -13.66 8.45 -3.34
C TRP A 99 -13.29 7.62 -2.10
N PRO A 100 -14.21 6.80 -1.57
CA PRO A 100 -13.87 5.87 -0.49
C PRO A 100 -12.97 4.75 -1.04
N GLY A 101 -11.95 4.39 -0.27
CA GLY A 101 -11.15 3.20 -0.52
C GLY A 101 -11.74 1.97 0.14
N LEU A 102 -10.91 0.97 0.40
CA LEU A 102 -11.27 -0.24 1.11
C LEU A 102 -11.18 -0.07 2.64
N GLY A 103 -10.52 1.00 3.12
CA GLY A 103 -10.43 1.30 4.55
C GLY A 103 -9.60 0.31 5.36
N LEU A 104 -8.69 -0.42 4.71
CA LEU A 104 -7.79 -1.39 5.35
C LEU A 104 -6.56 -0.73 5.98
N LEU A 105 -6.21 0.48 5.51
CA LEU A 105 -5.09 1.27 5.97
C LEU A 105 -5.52 2.71 6.23
N PRO A 106 -5.01 3.37 7.27
CA PRO A 106 -5.32 4.78 7.53
C PRO A 106 -4.65 5.70 6.52
N GLY A 107 -5.31 6.81 6.18
CA GLY A 107 -4.77 7.86 5.33
C GLY A 107 -5.44 7.97 3.97
N TRP A 108 -5.10 9.05 3.27
CA TRP A 108 -5.70 9.44 2.00
C TRP A 108 -4.67 9.55 0.89
N VAL A 109 -5.12 9.20 -0.32
CA VAL A 109 -4.37 9.35 -1.56
C VAL A 109 -4.57 10.76 -2.09
N GLU A 110 -3.47 11.47 -2.33
CA GLU A 110 -3.43 12.90 -2.67
C GLU A 110 -2.52 13.15 -3.87
N PRO A 111 -2.76 14.21 -4.68
CA PRO A 111 -1.89 14.55 -5.79
C PRO A 111 -0.50 14.97 -5.28
N PHE A 112 0.54 14.77 -6.10
CA PHE A 112 1.83 15.41 -5.82
C PHE A 112 1.70 16.95 -5.80
N PRO A 113 2.45 17.65 -4.93
CA PRO A 113 2.49 19.10 -4.96
C PRO A 113 3.14 19.57 -6.27
N THR A 114 2.37 20.25 -7.12
CA THR A 114 2.87 20.80 -8.41
C THR A 114 3.62 22.12 -8.24
N ARG A 115 3.52 22.75 -7.06
CA ARG A 115 4.41 23.82 -6.60
C ARG A 115 5.23 23.28 -5.43
N LEU A 116 6.55 23.18 -5.60
CA LEU A 116 7.44 22.93 -4.48
C LEU A 116 7.31 24.12 -3.53
N ALA A 117 6.90 23.88 -2.28
CA ALA A 117 6.99 24.90 -1.25
C ALA A 117 8.49 25.19 -1.05
N VAL A 118 8.94 26.38 -1.44
CA VAL A 118 10.29 26.84 -1.08
C VAL A 118 10.30 26.97 0.44
N ALA A 119 10.96 26.04 1.12
CA ALA A 119 11.17 26.16 2.55
C ALA A 119 12.16 27.32 2.79
N GLY A 120 11.63 28.45 3.24
CA GLY A 120 12.39 29.50 3.92
C GLY A 120 13.09 30.52 3.03
N VAL A 121 12.36 31.55 2.59
CA VAL A 121 12.90 32.91 2.53
C VAL A 121 11.80 33.85 3.01
N ALA A 122 11.93 34.38 4.22
CA ALA A 122 11.17 35.57 4.59
C ALA A 122 11.58 36.67 3.60
N ALA A 123 10.62 37.22 2.87
CA ALA A 123 10.85 38.28 1.91
C ALA A 123 11.40 39.52 2.65
N GLY A 124 12.72 39.68 2.64
CA GLY A 124 13.38 40.96 2.89
C GLY A 124 13.38 41.79 1.59
N PRO A 125 13.41 43.14 1.68
CA PRO A 125 13.38 44.01 0.52
C PRO A 125 14.67 43.87 -0.31
N PRO A 126 14.65 44.22 -1.62
CA PRO A 126 15.75 43.93 -2.52
C PRO A 126 16.91 44.91 -2.30
N GLU A 127 18.13 44.40 -2.16
CA GLU A 127 19.36 45.18 -2.30
C GLU A 127 20.21 44.68 -3.46
N ALA A 128 20.98 45.62 -4.00
CA ALA A 128 21.52 45.64 -5.35
C ALA A 128 22.80 44.80 -5.55
N ALA A 129 23.12 44.62 -6.83
CA ALA A 129 24.21 43.85 -7.41
C ALA A 129 25.62 44.12 -6.85
N ALA A 130 26.44 43.06 -6.81
CA ALA A 130 27.88 43.13 -7.06
C ALA A 130 28.43 41.79 -7.56
N ALA A 131 29.33 41.86 -8.54
CA ALA A 131 29.98 40.77 -9.25
C ALA A 131 31.25 40.24 -8.54
N GLY A 132 31.70 39.02 -8.88
CA GLY A 132 33.09 38.60 -8.60
C GLY A 132 33.39 37.10 -8.70
N GLY A 133 33.94 36.68 -9.86
CA GLY A 133 35.14 35.82 -10.04
C GLY A 133 35.33 34.46 -9.31
N GLY A 134 35.30 33.38 -10.10
CA GLY A 134 36.49 32.55 -10.42
C GLY A 134 37.00 31.45 -9.46
N ALA A 135 37.09 30.22 -10.01
CA ALA A 135 38.23 29.27 -9.97
C ALA A 135 37.93 27.83 -9.47
N GLU A 136 38.29 26.86 -10.33
CA GLU A 136 38.32 25.41 -10.12
C GLU A 136 39.48 24.95 -9.20
N ALA A 137 39.33 23.79 -8.54
CA ALA A 137 40.12 22.56 -8.78
C ALA A 137 40.33 21.63 -7.54
N ARG A 138 39.96 20.35 -7.75
CA ARG A 138 40.62 19.06 -7.40
C ARG A 138 40.82 18.61 -5.93
N GLY A 139 40.41 17.35 -5.67
CA GLY A 139 40.62 16.55 -4.44
C GLY A 139 42.04 15.95 -4.29
N PRO A 140 42.29 15.00 -3.35
CA PRO A 140 41.70 13.64 -3.40
C PRO A 140 41.42 12.99 -2.01
N GLY A 141 40.81 11.79 -2.01
CA GLY A 141 40.81 10.90 -0.82
C GLY A 141 39.75 9.82 -0.82
N ALA A 142 39.87 8.80 -1.68
CA ALA A 142 38.99 7.64 -1.70
C ALA A 142 39.48 6.56 -0.71
N VAL A 143 38.57 6.09 0.16
CA VAL A 143 38.68 4.80 0.85
C VAL A 143 37.49 3.94 0.43
N ARG A 144 37.79 2.74 -0.08
CA ARG A 144 36.86 1.75 -0.62
C ARG A 144 36.06 1.08 0.51
N ALA A 145 34.77 0.88 0.26
CA ALA A 145 34.01 -0.23 0.85
C ALA A 145 33.23 -0.90 -0.29
N GLU A 146 33.66 -2.12 -0.67
CA GLU A 146 32.99 -2.95 -1.65
C GLU A 146 31.93 -3.82 -0.96
N GLY A 147 30.70 -3.74 -1.44
CA GLY A 147 29.58 -4.62 -1.11
C GLY A 147 28.54 -4.50 -2.23
N ALA A 148 28.30 -5.59 -2.95
CA ALA A 148 27.67 -5.60 -4.27
C ALA A 148 26.24 -5.00 -4.30
N MET A 149 26.11 -3.83 -4.93
CA MET A 149 24.82 -3.27 -5.36
C MET A 149 24.30 -4.00 -6.60
N ALA A 150 23.10 -4.58 -6.52
CA ALA A 150 22.35 -4.99 -7.70
C ALA A 150 22.02 -3.73 -8.53
N SER A 151 22.74 -3.52 -9.63
CA SER A 151 22.85 -2.21 -10.25
C SER A 151 21.70 -1.85 -11.19
N ALA A 152 21.25 -0.60 -11.06
CA ALA A 152 20.57 0.16 -12.10
C ALA A 152 21.33 0.12 -13.45
N PRO A 153 20.68 0.42 -14.59
CA PRO A 153 21.38 0.61 -15.86
C PRO A 153 22.56 1.59 -15.71
N GLU A 154 23.64 1.34 -16.45
CA GLU A 154 24.99 1.91 -16.25
C GLU A 154 25.09 3.45 -16.19
N GLY A 155 24.04 4.18 -16.54
CA GLY A 155 23.94 5.64 -16.40
C GLY A 155 23.57 6.17 -15.01
N LEU A 156 23.28 5.31 -14.02
CA LEU A 156 22.84 5.73 -12.66
C LEU A 156 23.81 5.28 -11.55
N ARG A 157 25.09 5.08 -11.88
CA ARG A 157 26.16 4.85 -10.89
C ARG A 157 26.88 6.18 -10.61
N GLY A 158 26.32 6.98 -9.71
CA GLY A 158 26.90 8.25 -9.30
C GLY A 158 26.35 8.73 -7.97
N ALA A 159 27.24 8.75 -6.96
CA ALA A 159 27.19 9.43 -5.67
C ALA A 159 25.96 9.19 -4.74
N ALA A 160 26.25 8.62 -3.58
CA ALA A 160 25.54 8.98 -2.35
C ALA A 160 25.77 10.47 -2.08
N GLY A 161 24.88 11.30 -2.58
CA GLY A 161 24.86 12.74 -2.40
C GLY A 161 23.42 13.20 -2.47
N ASP A 162 23.10 14.21 -1.69
CA ASP A 162 21.82 14.93 -1.73
C ASP A 162 21.40 15.14 -3.19
N PHE A 163 20.39 14.39 -3.66
CA PHE A 163 19.76 14.65 -4.94
C PHE A 163 18.98 15.94 -4.75
N GLY A 164 19.70 17.06 -4.85
CA GLY A 164 19.15 18.40 -4.70
C GLY A 164 17.84 18.49 -5.45
N ALA A 165 16.81 19.00 -4.76
CA ALA A 165 15.48 19.14 -5.33
C ALA A 165 15.61 19.81 -6.71
N PRO A 166 15.00 19.26 -7.77
CA PRO A 166 15.15 19.81 -9.10
C PRO A 166 14.76 21.30 -9.09
N GLU A 167 15.61 22.17 -9.63
CA GLU A 167 15.27 23.57 -9.85
C GLU A 167 14.16 23.64 -10.91
N GLY A 168 12.92 23.88 -10.48
CA GLY A 168 11.73 23.96 -11.33
C GLY A 168 10.51 23.24 -10.76
N PRO A 169 9.33 23.36 -11.41
CA PRO A 169 8.13 22.66 -10.97
C PRO A 169 8.35 21.14 -11.05
N LEU A 170 7.88 20.41 -10.03
CA LEU A 170 7.95 18.96 -9.99
C LEU A 170 7.22 18.37 -11.20
N LYS A 171 7.91 17.52 -11.97
CA LYS A 171 7.28 16.81 -13.09
C LYS A 171 6.28 15.79 -12.54
N VAL A 172 5.05 15.81 -13.05
CA VAL A 172 3.99 14.86 -12.65
C VAL A 172 3.41 14.25 -13.94
N PRO A 173 3.28 12.92 -14.05
CA PRO A 173 3.49 11.90 -13.00
C PRO A 173 4.95 11.71 -12.57
N HIS A 174 5.15 11.22 -11.34
CA HIS A 174 6.41 10.59 -10.95
C HIS A 174 6.61 9.35 -11.81
N MET A 175 7.55 9.41 -12.75
CA MET A 175 7.80 8.34 -13.72
C MET A 175 9.30 8.03 -13.81
N GLY A 176 9.67 6.79 -13.53
CA GLY A 176 11.05 6.33 -13.64
C GLY A 176 11.51 5.49 -12.46
N TRP A 177 12.81 5.22 -12.43
CA TRP A 177 13.46 4.52 -11.33
C TRP A 177 13.72 5.47 -10.16
N ASN A 178 13.29 5.10 -8.97
CA ASN A 178 13.53 5.87 -7.75
C ASN A 178 13.98 4.94 -6.61
N ARG A 179 14.75 5.50 -5.67
CA ARG A 179 15.30 4.78 -4.52
C ARG A 179 14.22 4.60 -3.45
N VAL A 180 14.16 3.39 -2.89
CA VAL A 180 13.27 3.01 -1.80
C VAL A 180 14.11 2.60 -0.60
N ALA A 181 13.86 3.19 0.56
CA ALA A 181 14.53 2.83 1.81
C ALA A 181 13.79 1.67 2.48
N VAL A 182 14.50 0.57 2.75
CA VAL A 182 13.91 -0.66 3.31
C VAL A 182 13.91 -0.55 4.84
N PRO A 183 12.74 -0.55 5.50
CA PRO A 183 12.69 -0.60 6.95
C PRO A 183 13.10 -1.99 7.48
N PRO A 184 13.77 -2.06 8.64
CA PRO A 184 14.09 -3.33 9.27
C PRO A 184 12.81 -4.12 9.59
N GLY A 185 12.87 -5.45 9.43
CA GLY A 185 11.73 -6.34 9.72
C GLY A 185 10.70 -6.46 8.59
N SER A 186 10.89 -5.78 7.45
CA SER A 186 10.04 -5.97 6.27
C SER A 186 10.10 -7.41 5.77
N ARG A 187 8.94 -8.08 5.69
CA ARG A 187 8.83 -9.41 5.10
C ARG A 187 8.74 -9.32 3.59
N LEU A 188 8.07 -8.28 3.07
CA LEU A 188 7.86 -8.10 1.64
C LEU A 188 9.15 -7.73 0.92
N LEU A 189 9.99 -6.91 1.56
CA LEU A 189 11.25 -6.39 1.01
C LEU A 189 12.48 -7.15 1.53
N ALA A 190 12.27 -8.29 2.20
CA ALA A 190 13.34 -9.10 2.76
C ALA A 190 14.40 -9.48 1.71
N GLY A 191 15.66 -9.23 2.04
CA GLY A 191 16.82 -9.54 1.20
C GLY A 191 17.11 -8.55 0.06
N LEU A 192 16.55 -7.35 0.11
CA LEU A 192 16.88 -6.24 -0.79
C LEU A 192 17.96 -5.28 -0.23
N GLY A 193 18.52 -5.58 0.95
CA GLY A 193 19.43 -4.68 1.67
C GLY A 193 18.70 -3.48 2.28
N ASP A 194 19.43 -2.42 2.61
CA ASP A 194 18.87 -1.22 3.26
C ASP A 194 18.14 -0.30 2.28
N ALA A 195 18.40 -0.45 0.98
CA ALA A 195 17.71 0.28 -0.07
C ALA A 195 17.86 -0.40 -1.44
N PHE A 196 16.90 -0.15 -2.32
CA PHE A 196 16.93 -0.62 -3.72
C PHE A 196 16.28 0.41 -4.64
N PHE A 197 16.42 0.23 -5.96
CA PHE A 197 15.71 1.04 -6.94
C PHE A 197 14.48 0.29 -7.45
N ALA A 198 13.36 0.99 -7.57
CA ALA A 198 12.10 0.47 -8.10
C ALA A 198 11.53 1.39 -9.16
N TYR A 199 10.70 0.85 -10.07
CA TYR A 199 10.07 1.62 -11.13
C TYR A 199 8.69 2.16 -10.71
N PHE A 200 8.52 3.48 -10.78
CA PHE A 200 7.30 4.21 -10.44
C PHE A 200 6.65 4.82 -11.68
N VAL A 201 5.32 4.91 -11.66
CA VAL A 201 4.52 5.69 -12.62
C VAL A 201 3.18 6.06 -11.97
N HIS A 202 3.08 7.25 -11.36
CA HIS A 202 1.87 7.70 -10.67
C HIS A 202 1.82 9.22 -10.47
N SER A 203 0.61 9.80 -10.50
CA SER A 203 0.36 11.23 -10.23
C SER A 203 -0.12 11.51 -8.80
N TYR A 204 -0.63 10.47 -8.14
CA TYR A 204 -1.16 10.52 -6.77
C TYR A 204 -0.34 9.63 -5.86
N ARG A 205 -0.31 9.96 -4.57
CA ARG A 205 0.52 9.30 -3.56
C ARG A 205 -0.17 9.34 -2.20
N VAL A 206 0.25 8.47 -1.29
CA VAL A 206 -0.06 8.64 0.13
C VAL A 206 1.04 9.50 0.76
N PRO A 207 0.72 10.70 1.31
CA PRO A 207 1.71 11.57 1.94
C PRO A 207 2.46 10.90 3.09
N TRP A 208 3.67 11.40 3.38
CA TRP A 208 4.44 11.01 4.55
C TRP A 208 4.51 12.16 5.57
N PRO A 209 4.31 11.89 6.88
CA PRO A 209 3.81 10.64 7.44
C PRO A 209 2.35 10.39 7.01
N PRO A 210 1.91 9.13 6.87
CA PRO A 210 0.51 8.84 6.62
C PRO A 210 -0.30 9.27 7.85
N ALA A 211 -1.21 10.22 7.67
CA ALA A 211 -2.14 10.68 8.69
C ALA A 211 -3.57 10.34 8.25
N GLY A 212 -4.42 9.90 9.18
CA GLY A 212 -5.87 9.88 8.95
C GLY A 212 -6.32 11.32 8.73
N SER A 213 -6.78 11.65 7.52
CA SER A 213 -7.29 12.99 7.22
C SER A 213 -8.79 13.00 7.53
N PRO A 214 -9.33 13.99 8.27
CA PRO A 214 -10.77 14.08 8.46
C PRO A 214 -11.46 14.24 7.10
N VAL A 215 -12.47 13.41 6.84
CA VAL A 215 -13.31 13.46 5.64
C VAL A 215 -13.93 14.86 5.53
N PRO A 216 -13.85 15.56 4.38
CA PRO A 216 -14.59 16.81 4.21
C PRO A 216 -16.11 16.53 4.25
N ALA A 217 -16.85 17.33 5.02
CA ALA A 217 -18.28 17.17 5.34
C ALA A 217 -19.23 17.18 4.12
N SER A 218 -18.73 17.44 2.91
CA SER A 218 -19.51 17.50 1.67
C SER A 218 -19.45 16.22 0.83
N SER A 219 -19.01 15.09 1.40
CA SER A 219 -19.06 13.80 0.71
C SER A 219 -20.49 13.23 0.71
N PRO A 220 -21.08 12.88 -0.45
CA PRO A 220 -22.37 12.19 -0.48
C PRO A 220 -22.15 10.73 -0.10
N LEU A 221 -22.07 10.45 1.20
CA LEU A 221 -22.07 9.08 1.74
C LEU A 221 -23.37 8.84 2.52
N PRO A 222 -24.07 7.71 2.31
CA PRO A 222 -24.88 7.13 3.38
C PRO A 222 -23.96 6.64 4.50
N ALA A 223 -24.36 6.88 5.75
CA ALA A 223 -23.63 6.47 6.95
C ALA A 223 -23.50 4.94 7.05
N ALA A 224 -22.36 4.40 6.63
CA ALA A 224 -21.84 3.07 6.99
C ALA A 224 -20.32 3.18 6.80
N VAL A 225 -19.44 3.06 7.80
CA VAL A 225 -19.41 2.17 8.95
C VAL A 225 -18.82 2.94 10.14
N ALA A 226 -19.68 3.32 11.09
CA ALA A 226 -19.26 3.73 12.43
C ALA A 226 -19.52 2.55 13.38
N LEU A 227 -18.63 1.56 13.38
CA LEU A 227 -18.61 0.52 14.40
C LEU A 227 -17.16 0.13 14.70
N ALA A 228 -16.56 0.81 15.67
CA ALA A 228 -15.75 0.22 16.74
C ALA A 228 -15.06 1.34 17.55
N SER A 229 -15.84 2.16 18.25
CA SER A 229 -15.36 2.99 19.36
C SER A 229 -16.57 3.38 20.21
N GLY A 230 -16.82 2.67 21.30
CA GLY A 230 -17.89 3.03 22.25
C GLY A 230 -18.31 1.89 23.17
N LEU A 231 -17.63 1.76 24.31
CA LEU A 231 -18.11 1.04 25.50
C LEU A 231 -19.35 1.75 26.10
N PRO A 232 -20.36 1.05 26.65
CA PRO A 232 -21.42 1.69 27.41
C PRO A 232 -21.01 1.86 28.88
N GLY A 233 -21.22 3.07 29.40
CA GLY A 233 -21.00 3.41 30.80
C GLY A 233 -22.18 4.20 31.38
N SER A 234 -22.85 3.56 32.34
CA SER A 234 -23.55 4.11 33.53
C SER A 234 -25.05 4.44 33.49
N ALA A 235 -25.70 3.88 34.52
CA ALA A 235 -26.93 4.28 35.23
C ALA A 235 -28.26 4.16 34.46
N GLY A 236 -29.29 3.47 34.95
CA GLY A 236 -29.55 2.83 36.23
C GLY A 236 -31.02 2.38 36.27
N LEU A 237 -31.37 1.67 37.35
CA LEU A 237 -32.70 1.20 37.80
C LEU A 237 -33.06 -0.26 37.47
N ALA A 238 -32.99 -1.07 38.53
CA ALA A 238 -33.79 -2.27 38.78
C ALA A 238 -34.68 -1.98 40.02
N PRO A 239 -35.61 -2.86 40.45
CA PRO A 239 -36.60 -3.72 39.76
C PRO A 239 -38.03 -3.50 40.36
N PRO A 240 -39.04 -4.40 40.16
CA PRO A 240 -39.16 -5.55 41.05
C PRO A 240 -39.58 -6.88 40.37
N SER A 241 -39.51 -7.94 41.19
CA SER A 241 -39.59 -9.39 40.92
C SER A 241 -41.03 -9.95 41.18
N PRO A 242 -41.28 -11.27 41.39
CA PRO A 242 -41.57 -12.31 40.39
C PRO A 242 -42.93 -13.04 40.58
N ALA A 243 -43.37 -13.82 39.58
CA ALA A 243 -44.29 -14.97 39.76
C ALA A 243 -44.10 -15.94 38.56
N ALA A 244 -43.43 -17.08 38.74
CA ALA A 244 -43.99 -18.38 39.14
C ALA A 244 -44.88 -19.05 38.07
N GLY A 245 -44.34 -20.08 37.40
CA GLY A 245 -45.11 -20.97 36.54
C GLY A 245 -44.21 -22.00 35.85
N ARG A 246 -44.22 -23.25 36.34
CA ARG A 246 -43.49 -24.41 35.82
C ARG A 246 -44.21 -25.02 34.62
N HIS A 247 -43.47 -25.47 33.59
CA HIS A 247 -43.41 -26.86 33.05
C HIS A 247 -42.85 -26.90 31.60
N PRO A 248 -42.32 -28.06 31.13
CA PRO A 248 -41.15 -28.11 30.25
C PRO A 248 -41.45 -28.57 28.81
N ALA A 249 -40.41 -28.44 27.97
CA ALA A 249 -40.02 -29.28 26.82
C ALA A 249 -39.88 -28.53 25.47
N GLY A 250 -38.71 -28.71 24.86
CA GLY A 250 -38.50 -28.56 23.41
C GLY A 250 -37.84 -27.25 22.99
N GLY A 251 -36.57 -27.31 22.56
CA GLY A 251 -35.92 -26.20 21.87
C GLY A 251 -34.41 -26.28 21.90
N SER A 252 -33.82 -26.73 20.79
CA SER A 252 -32.40 -26.66 20.52
C SER A 252 -31.92 -25.22 20.27
N SER A 253 -30.60 -25.06 20.18
CA SER A 253 -29.82 -23.92 19.66
C SER A 253 -29.31 -22.91 20.69
N GLY A 254 -28.04 -22.54 20.52
CA GLY A 254 -27.38 -21.46 21.25
C GLY A 254 -26.06 -21.83 21.92
N ALA A 255 -25.16 -22.55 21.24
CA ALA A 255 -23.76 -22.51 21.64
C ALA A 255 -23.29 -21.06 21.49
N GLY A 256 -23.00 -20.42 22.63
CA GLY A 256 -22.40 -19.09 22.67
C GLY A 256 -21.04 -19.13 22.00
N SER A 257 -21.00 -18.76 20.74
CA SER A 257 -19.77 -18.46 20.01
C SER A 257 -19.16 -17.23 20.64
N SER A 258 -18.27 -17.44 21.62
CA SER A 258 -17.34 -16.41 22.06
C SER A 258 -16.69 -15.81 20.80
N PRO A 259 -16.71 -14.48 20.59
CA PRO A 259 -16.03 -13.89 19.45
C PRO A 259 -14.56 -14.31 19.54
N ALA A 260 -14.08 -14.93 18.46
CA ALA A 260 -12.67 -15.24 18.29
C ALA A 260 -11.85 -13.96 18.54
N PRO A 261 -10.69 -14.05 19.21
CA PRO A 261 -9.87 -12.88 19.48
C PRO A 261 -9.56 -12.17 18.15
N ALA A 262 -9.86 -10.87 18.08
CA ALA A 262 -9.37 -10.01 17.02
C ALA A 262 -7.85 -10.24 16.87
N PRO A 263 -7.32 -10.42 15.65
CA PRO A 263 -5.89 -10.63 15.49
C PRO A 263 -5.14 -9.48 16.16
N ALA A 264 -4.26 -9.83 17.09
CA ALA A 264 -3.41 -8.90 17.82
C ALA A 264 -2.78 -7.91 16.83
N SER A 265 -2.88 -6.62 17.14
CA SER A 265 -2.41 -5.51 16.32
C SER A 265 -0.90 -5.58 16.09
N ALA A 266 -0.47 -6.29 15.03
CA ALA A 266 0.84 -6.08 14.45
C ALA A 266 0.86 -4.65 13.89
N GLY A 267 1.78 -3.82 14.39
CA GLY A 267 1.90 -2.43 13.94
C GLY A 267 2.10 -2.31 12.43
N ILE A 268 1.70 -1.18 11.86
CA ILE A 268 1.87 -0.92 10.43
C ILE A 268 3.34 -0.56 10.16
N LEU A 269 3.97 -1.28 9.23
CA LEU A 269 5.32 -1.00 8.75
C LEU A 269 5.23 -0.16 7.46
N TRP A 270 5.70 1.08 7.53
CA TRP A 270 5.71 2.01 6.41
C TRP A 270 7.09 2.07 5.75
N THR A 271 7.14 2.03 4.43
CA THR A 271 8.36 2.16 3.62
C THR A 271 8.33 3.51 2.89
N ARG A 272 9.42 4.27 2.96
CA ARG A 272 9.52 5.62 2.40
C ARG A 272 10.28 5.65 1.07
N ALA A 273 9.82 6.53 0.17
CA ALA A 273 10.62 7.09 -0.92
C ALA A 273 10.39 8.61 -1.00
N ASP A 274 11.22 9.31 -1.77
CA ASP A 274 11.19 10.77 -1.89
C ASP A 274 11.05 11.19 -3.36
N TYR A 275 10.08 12.06 -3.65
CA TYR A 275 9.88 12.69 -4.96
C TYR A 275 9.11 14.00 -4.79
N GLY A 276 9.82 15.14 -4.80
CA GLY A 276 9.23 16.43 -4.43
C GLY A 276 8.67 16.45 -2.99
N GLY A 277 9.27 15.64 -2.12
CA GLY A 277 8.82 15.37 -0.75
C GLY A 277 8.62 13.88 -0.47
N PRO A 278 8.58 13.47 0.81
CA PRO A 278 8.46 12.07 1.19
C PRO A 278 7.05 11.53 0.95
N PHE A 279 6.96 10.24 0.63
CA PHE A 279 5.70 9.53 0.44
C PHE A 279 5.82 8.05 0.79
N VAL A 280 4.66 7.40 0.99
CA VAL A 280 4.61 5.96 1.26
C VAL A 280 4.85 5.17 -0.03
N ALA A 281 5.99 4.49 -0.10
CA ALA A 281 6.41 3.68 -1.25
C ALA A 281 5.93 2.22 -1.14
N ALA A 282 5.83 1.70 0.08
CA ALA A 282 5.27 0.39 0.37
C ALA A 282 4.74 0.34 1.82
N VAL A 283 3.90 -0.66 2.11
CA VAL A 283 3.25 -0.85 3.41
C VAL A 283 3.07 -2.33 3.73
N GLU A 284 3.24 -2.70 5.00
CA GLU A 284 2.86 -4.01 5.53
C GLU A 284 2.06 -3.84 6.83
N ALA A 285 0.86 -4.41 6.89
CA ALA A 285 -0.01 -4.44 8.07
C ALA A 285 -0.69 -5.81 8.16
N GLY A 286 -0.08 -6.74 8.90
CA GLY A 286 -0.55 -8.13 8.96
C GLY A 286 -0.64 -8.77 7.56
N PRO A 287 -1.82 -9.20 7.09
CA PRO A 287 -1.99 -9.76 5.74
C PRO A 287 -2.09 -8.70 4.63
N VAL A 288 -2.21 -7.41 4.97
CA VAL A 288 -2.34 -6.31 4.01
C VAL A 288 -0.96 -5.82 3.60
N LEU A 289 -0.67 -5.88 2.31
CA LEU A 289 0.62 -5.52 1.71
C LEU A 289 0.38 -4.55 0.56
N GLY A 290 1.28 -3.60 0.33
CA GLY A 290 1.15 -2.67 -0.78
C GLY A 290 2.49 -2.15 -1.30
N THR A 291 2.60 -1.96 -2.61
CA THR A 291 3.71 -1.22 -3.24
C THR A 291 3.18 -0.16 -4.19
N GLN A 292 3.68 1.07 -4.07
CA GLN A 292 3.33 2.17 -4.97
C GLN A 292 4.08 2.03 -6.31
N PHE A 293 5.28 1.45 -6.27
CA PHE A 293 6.02 1.03 -7.46
C PHE A 293 5.48 -0.28 -8.03
N HIS A 294 5.89 -0.57 -9.25
CA HIS A 294 5.53 -1.78 -10.00
C HIS A 294 6.61 -2.86 -9.85
N PRO A 295 6.46 -3.86 -8.97
CA PRO A 295 7.46 -4.92 -8.83
C PRO A 295 7.66 -5.70 -10.14
N GLU A 296 6.61 -5.91 -10.93
CA GLU A 296 6.71 -6.56 -12.24
C GLU A 296 7.55 -5.77 -13.27
N LYS A 297 7.85 -4.49 -13.00
CA LYS A 297 8.71 -3.62 -13.81
C LYS A 297 10.06 -3.28 -13.15
N SER A 298 10.32 -3.80 -11.94
CA SER A 298 11.47 -3.43 -11.11
C SER A 298 12.62 -4.46 -11.15
N GLY A 299 12.72 -5.23 -12.24
CA GLY A 299 13.82 -6.15 -12.49
C GLY A 299 14.01 -7.21 -11.38
N PRO A 300 15.27 -7.55 -11.01
CA PRO A 300 15.55 -8.55 -9.97
C PRO A 300 14.95 -8.21 -8.60
N ALA A 301 14.96 -6.93 -8.21
CA ALA A 301 14.38 -6.50 -6.94
C ALA A 301 12.86 -6.76 -6.91
N GLY A 302 12.19 -6.41 -8.01
CA GLY A 302 10.76 -6.69 -8.19
C GLY A 302 10.42 -8.19 -8.16
N LEU A 303 11.24 -9.03 -8.81
CA LEU A 303 11.06 -10.48 -8.77
C LEU A 303 11.22 -11.05 -7.35
N ARG A 304 12.19 -10.53 -6.58
CA ARG A 304 12.37 -10.91 -5.17
C ARG A 304 11.14 -10.57 -4.33
N ILE A 305 10.53 -9.40 -4.54
CA ILE A 305 9.31 -8.97 -3.83
C ILE A 305 8.15 -9.92 -4.12
N LEU A 306 7.93 -10.27 -5.40
CA LEU A 306 6.87 -11.20 -5.79
C LEU A 306 7.09 -12.60 -5.22
N ARG A 307 8.35 -13.06 -5.15
CA ARG A 307 8.71 -14.33 -4.50
C ARG A 307 8.44 -14.28 -3.00
N ASN A 308 8.81 -13.20 -2.31
CA ASN A 308 8.54 -13.02 -0.90
C ASN A 308 7.03 -13.05 -0.62
N PHE A 309 6.22 -12.32 -1.41
CA PHE A 309 4.76 -12.38 -1.33
C PHE A 309 4.24 -13.80 -1.56
N GLY A 310 4.76 -14.47 -2.58
CA GLY A 310 4.43 -15.85 -2.92
C GLY A 310 4.66 -16.85 -1.78
N ALA A 311 5.79 -16.72 -1.10
CA ALA A 311 6.13 -17.50 0.09
C ALA A 311 5.14 -17.24 1.24
N MET A 312 4.72 -15.98 1.46
CA MET A 312 3.70 -15.66 2.46
C MET A 312 2.34 -16.29 2.15
N CYS A 313 2.02 -16.50 0.88
CA CYS A 313 0.79 -17.16 0.46
C CYS A 313 0.84 -18.68 0.64
N GLY A 314 2.02 -19.29 0.79
CA GLY A 314 2.20 -20.74 0.66
C GLY A 314 1.82 -21.26 -0.74
N ALA A 315 1.93 -20.40 -1.75
CA ALA A 315 1.39 -20.63 -3.10
C ALA A 315 2.46 -20.76 -4.20
N CYS A 316 3.73 -20.67 -3.81
CA CYS A 316 4.84 -20.64 -4.73
C CYS A 316 5.87 -21.69 -4.31
N ASP A 317 6.47 -22.35 -5.29
CA ASP A 317 7.43 -23.40 -5.02
C ASP A 317 8.60 -22.83 -4.21
N PRO A 318 9.09 -23.55 -3.18
CA PRO A 318 10.18 -23.09 -2.34
C PRO A 318 11.54 -23.06 -3.06
N SER A 319 11.63 -23.53 -4.30
CA SER A 319 12.88 -23.71 -5.04
C SER A 319 13.23 -22.49 -5.91
N PRO A 320 14.53 -22.11 -5.98
CA PRO A 320 15.01 -20.87 -6.62
C PRO A 320 14.90 -20.83 -8.14
#